data_AF-A0A2N6FUR4-F1
#
_entry.id   AF-A0A2N6FUR4-F1
#
_cell.length_a   1.000
_cell.length_b   1.000
_cell.length_c   1.000
_cell.angle_alpha   90.00
_cell.angle_beta   90.00
_cell.angle_gamma   90.00
#
_symmetry.space_group_name_H-M   'P 1'
#
loop_
_entity.id
_entity.type
_entity.pdbx_description
1 polymer ?
#
loop_
_entity_poly.entity_id
_entity_poly.type
_entity_poly.pdbx_seq_one_letter_code
_entity_poly.pdbx_strand_id
1 'polypeptide(L)'
;MKKILLKTLAICTFAILFIGCTPERVYNVPKHSFDKKKTNQTLYDAIISSGKFLGWSMKKIDENTILGILIIRDHSAKIKISYDDNSYSINLLEAENLNYDKEKDTIHKNYNGWIMNLKNQIEAKVTPLVMNDYLKSEQLKASKYMKDEASSTNSKYKKIYDVKNKKFTKAHSDINVVTKKILAVGDKVNWVMSKQNDGFILAKIVRRVHSAVVRIDYNLNSYSITYITSKKLAADEHYNIHNNYNIWVKELEEEINFAL
;
A
#
# COMPACT_ATOMS: atom_id res chain seq x y z
N MET A 1 32.10 20.25 69.55
CA MET A 1 30.72 20.49 70.06
C MET A 1 29.89 21.13 68.95
N LYS A 2 28.67 20.60 68.76
CA LYS A 2 27.51 21.14 68.00
C LYS A 2 27.57 21.18 66.46
N LYS A 3 26.85 20.21 65.91
CA LYS A 3 26.31 20.05 64.55
C LYS A 3 25.40 21.23 64.17
N ILE A 4 25.41 21.67 62.91
CA ILE A 4 24.18 22.08 62.21
C ILE A 4 24.26 21.56 60.77
N LEU A 5 23.44 20.54 60.48
CA LEU A 5 23.14 20.05 59.14
C LEU A 5 22.28 21.09 58.41
N LEU A 6 22.73 21.57 57.26
CA LEU A 6 21.87 22.29 56.31
C LEU A 6 21.31 21.27 55.31
N LYS A 7 20.04 20.86 55.49
CA LYS A 7 19.34 20.00 54.52
C LYS A 7 18.87 20.87 53.36
N THR A 8 19.53 20.78 52.22
CA THR A 8 19.02 21.34 50.96
C THR A 8 17.84 20.49 50.47
N LEU A 9 16.64 21.05 50.57
CA LEU A 9 15.45 20.49 49.93
C LEU A 9 15.48 20.94 48.45
N ALA A 10 16.07 20.13 47.58
CA ALA A 10 15.98 20.33 46.14
C ALA A 10 14.59 19.87 45.68
N ILE A 11 13.68 20.83 45.48
CA ILE A 11 12.41 20.59 44.79
C ILE A 11 12.74 20.45 43.31
N CYS A 12 12.85 19.21 42.83
CA CYS A 12 12.85 18.91 41.40
C CYS A 12 11.44 19.09 40.86
N THR A 13 11.11 20.30 40.40
CA THR A 13 9.98 20.54 39.50
C THR A 13 10.23 19.78 38.20
N PHE A 14 9.63 18.60 38.07
CA PHE A 14 9.59 17.83 36.84
C PHE A 14 8.64 18.56 35.88
N ALA A 15 9.20 19.44 35.05
CA ALA A 15 8.46 20.05 33.95
C ALA A 15 8.13 18.96 32.94
N ILE A 16 6.89 18.45 32.99
CA ILE A 16 6.32 17.60 31.95
C ILE A 16 6.24 18.47 30.70
N LEU A 17 7.22 18.33 29.81
CA LEU A 17 7.11 18.81 28.44
C LEU A 17 6.00 17.99 27.79
N PHE A 18 4.78 18.52 27.84
CA PHE A 18 3.73 18.08 26.93
C PHE A 18 4.24 18.39 25.52
N ILE A 19 4.78 17.38 24.86
CA ILE A 19 4.99 17.39 23.41
C ILE A 19 3.57 17.36 22.83
N GLY A 20 2.94 18.53 22.77
CA GLY A 20 1.70 18.72 22.04
C GLY A 20 1.95 18.27 20.60
N CYS A 21 1.08 17.43 20.06
CA CYS A 21 1.12 17.11 18.63
C CYS A 21 0.98 18.44 17.87
N THR A 22 2.08 18.88 17.24
CA THR A 22 2.08 20.07 16.38
C THR A 22 1.10 19.83 15.23
N PRO A 23 0.06 20.66 15.06
CA PRO A 23 -0.83 20.54 13.93
C PRO A 23 -0.05 20.77 12.63
N GLU A 24 -0.35 19.99 11.59
CA GLU A 24 0.30 20.05 10.28
C GLU A 24 -0.57 20.84 9.30
N ARG A 25 0.00 21.39 8.23
CA ARG A 25 -0.82 21.98 7.15
C ARG A 25 -1.74 20.93 6.54
N VAL A 26 -2.95 21.35 6.16
CA VAL A 26 -3.93 20.45 5.53
C VAL A 26 -3.39 20.00 4.17
N TYR A 27 -3.28 18.69 3.98
CA TYR A 27 -2.91 18.11 2.69
C TYR A 27 -4.14 17.81 1.85
N ASN A 28 -4.37 18.65 0.84
CA ASN A 28 -5.30 18.37 -0.26
C ASN A 28 -4.53 17.88 -1.49
N VAL A 29 -5.21 17.17 -2.38
CA VAL A 29 -4.70 16.86 -3.72
C VAL A 29 -5.33 17.87 -4.68
N PRO A 30 -4.65 18.98 -5.02
CA PRO A 30 -5.28 20.09 -5.75
C PRO A 30 -5.70 19.68 -7.16
N LYS A 31 -4.80 19.02 -7.89
CA LYS A 31 -5.07 18.32 -9.15
C LYS A 31 -3.94 17.32 -9.38
N HIS A 32 -4.29 16.08 -9.67
CA HIS A 32 -3.36 15.06 -10.09
C HIS A 32 -3.79 14.55 -11.46
N SER A 33 -2.94 14.74 -12.47
CA SER A 33 -3.19 14.35 -13.85
C SER A 33 -2.34 13.13 -14.22
N PHE A 34 -2.85 12.31 -15.13
CA PHE A 34 -2.16 11.13 -15.65
C PHE A 34 -1.86 11.28 -17.14
N ASP A 35 -0.59 11.12 -17.52
CA ASP A 35 -0.20 11.10 -18.94
C ASP A 35 -0.63 9.80 -19.63
N LYS A 36 -0.63 8.70 -18.88
CA LYS A 36 -1.05 7.36 -19.33
C LYS A 36 -1.77 6.63 -18.20
N LYS A 37 -2.90 6.00 -18.52
CA LYS A 37 -3.68 5.16 -17.61
C LYS A 37 -3.86 3.76 -18.16
N LYS A 38 -4.13 2.80 -17.28
CA LYS A 38 -4.55 1.45 -17.64
C LYS A 38 -5.87 1.51 -18.42
N THR A 39 -5.90 0.98 -19.64
CA THR A 39 -7.06 1.05 -20.55
C THR A 39 -8.32 0.44 -19.96
N ASN A 40 -8.18 -0.67 -19.21
CA ASN A 40 -9.32 -1.43 -18.70
C ASN A 40 -9.78 -0.99 -17.29
N GLN A 41 -9.26 0.12 -16.77
CA GLN A 41 -9.58 0.61 -15.43
C GLN A 41 -10.04 2.08 -15.53
N THR A 42 -11.32 2.34 -15.25
CA THR A 42 -11.79 3.72 -15.16
C THR A 42 -11.24 4.40 -13.91
N LEU A 43 -11.08 5.73 -13.96
CA LEU A 43 -10.63 6.49 -12.79
C LEU A 43 -11.67 6.41 -11.66
N TYR A 44 -12.96 6.42 -12.01
CA TYR A 44 -14.05 6.19 -11.06
C TYR A 44 -13.88 4.88 -10.28
N ASP A 45 -13.72 3.75 -10.96
CA ASP A 45 -13.59 2.44 -10.32
C ASP A 45 -12.31 2.34 -9.47
N ALA A 46 -11.23 2.99 -9.91
CA ALA A 46 -10.00 3.07 -9.13
C ALA A 46 -10.19 3.88 -7.85
N ILE A 47 -10.90 5.02 -7.90
CA ILE A 47 -11.23 5.84 -6.73
C ILE A 47 -12.11 5.05 -5.75
N ILE A 48 -13.23 4.49 -6.24
CA ILE A 48 -14.18 3.78 -5.39
C ILE A 48 -13.53 2.56 -4.73
N SER A 49 -12.82 1.73 -5.49
CA SER A 49 -12.19 0.53 -4.93
C SER A 49 -11.05 0.85 -3.97
N SER A 50 -10.26 1.91 -4.25
CA SER A 50 -9.20 2.38 -3.33
C SER A 50 -9.77 2.91 -2.02
N GLY A 51 -10.83 3.73 -2.09
CA GLY A 51 -11.51 4.27 -0.92
C GLY A 51 -12.07 3.17 -0.03
N LYS A 52 -12.87 2.26 -0.61
CA LYS A 52 -13.47 1.13 0.12
C LYS A 52 -12.42 0.25 0.79
N PHE A 53 -11.35 -0.08 0.08
CA PHE A 53 -10.25 -0.87 0.62
C PHE A 53 -9.56 -0.20 1.83
N LEU A 54 -9.47 1.13 1.84
CA LEU A 54 -8.91 1.91 2.94
C LEU A 54 -9.93 2.23 4.05
N GLY A 55 -11.17 1.73 3.94
CA GLY A 55 -12.22 1.95 4.93
C GLY A 55 -13.06 3.22 4.74
N TRP A 56 -12.90 3.92 3.62
CA TRP A 56 -13.76 5.06 3.30
C TRP A 56 -15.13 4.59 2.81
N SER A 57 -16.18 5.23 3.33
CA SER A 57 -17.51 5.18 2.73
C SER A 57 -17.54 6.14 1.53
N MET A 58 -17.77 5.60 0.33
CA MET A 58 -17.67 6.34 -0.93
C MET A 58 -19.05 6.41 -1.60
N LYS A 59 -19.51 7.62 -1.93
CA LYS A 59 -20.79 7.85 -2.60
C LYS A 59 -20.61 8.80 -3.79
N LYS A 60 -20.92 8.35 -5.00
CA LYS A 60 -21.06 9.23 -6.16
C LYS A 60 -22.25 10.16 -5.93
N ILE A 61 -22.05 11.47 -6.03
CA ILE A 61 -23.11 12.47 -5.82
C ILE A 61 -23.53 13.17 -7.11
N ASP A 62 -22.66 13.19 -8.11
CA ASP A 62 -22.95 13.61 -9.49
C ASP A 62 -21.97 12.93 -10.45
N GLU A 63 -22.02 13.25 -11.75
CA GLU A 63 -21.22 12.60 -12.79
C GLU A 63 -19.71 12.57 -12.49
N ASN A 64 -19.18 13.66 -11.91
CA ASN A 64 -17.75 13.93 -11.76
C ASN A 64 -17.32 14.12 -10.30
N THR A 65 -18.20 13.82 -9.34
CA THR A 65 -17.94 14.03 -7.91
C THR A 65 -18.30 12.82 -7.06
N ILE A 66 -17.36 12.46 -6.19
CA ILE A 66 -17.54 11.46 -5.13
C ILE A 66 -17.37 12.14 -3.78
N LEU A 67 -18.27 11.85 -2.85
CA LEU A 67 -18.12 12.14 -1.43
C LEU A 67 -17.48 10.93 -0.74
N GLY A 68 -16.39 11.17 0.01
CA GLY A 68 -15.76 10.17 0.86
C GLY A 68 -15.92 10.53 2.33
N ILE A 69 -16.28 9.55 3.17
CA ILE A 69 -16.31 9.72 4.63
C ILE A 69 -15.47 8.62 5.26
N LEU A 70 -14.55 9.00 6.15
CA LEU A 70 -13.78 8.07 6.97
C LEU A 70 -14.02 8.37 8.44
N ILE A 71 -14.37 7.33 9.20
CA ILE A 71 -14.52 7.38 10.65
C ILE A 71 -13.61 6.31 11.24
N ILE A 72 -12.64 6.71 12.07
CA ILE A 72 -11.75 5.80 12.78
C ILE A 72 -11.73 6.21 14.24
N ARG A 73 -12.31 5.36 15.10
CA ARG A 73 -12.53 5.65 16.52
C ARG A 73 -13.40 6.91 16.65
N ASP A 74 -12.88 7.96 17.26
CA ASP A 74 -13.50 9.26 17.46
C ASP A 74 -13.16 10.29 16.37
N HIS A 75 -12.23 10.00 15.46
CA HIS A 75 -11.83 10.96 14.41
C HIS A 75 -12.66 10.74 13.15
N SER A 76 -13.17 11.82 12.55
CA SER A 76 -13.93 11.77 11.29
C SER A 76 -13.44 12.79 10.27
N ALA A 77 -13.43 12.42 9.00
CA ALA A 77 -13.16 13.33 7.88
C ALA A 77 -14.10 13.06 6.72
N LYS A 78 -14.59 14.14 6.11
CA LYS A 78 -15.39 14.15 4.89
C LYS A 78 -14.61 14.87 3.79
N ILE A 79 -14.49 14.22 2.65
CA ILE A 79 -13.76 14.73 1.49
C ILE A 79 -14.64 14.79 0.25
N LYS A 80 -14.34 15.74 -0.62
CA LYS A 80 -14.82 15.78 -2.00
C LYS A 80 -13.72 15.29 -2.92
N ILE A 81 -14.03 14.34 -3.78
CA ILE A 81 -13.18 13.91 -4.88
C ILE A 81 -13.83 14.32 -6.18
N SER A 82 -13.27 15.32 -6.86
CA SER A 82 -13.66 15.65 -8.23
C SER A 82 -12.79 14.87 -9.19
N TYR A 83 -13.34 14.35 -10.28
CA TYR A 83 -12.57 13.60 -11.28
C TYR A 83 -13.13 13.80 -12.69
N ASP A 84 -12.24 13.69 -13.66
CA ASP A 84 -12.58 13.53 -15.08
C ASP A 84 -11.90 12.24 -15.59
N ASP A 85 -11.78 12.06 -16.89
CA ASP A 85 -11.10 10.88 -17.41
C ASP A 85 -9.64 10.82 -16.95
N ASN A 86 -8.90 11.92 -16.96
CA ASN A 86 -7.45 11.95 -16.85
C ASN A 86 -6.92 12.62 -15.58
N SER A 87 -7.79 13.16 -14.73
CA SER A 87 -7.37 13.84 -13.51
C SER A 87 -8.37 13.70 -12.37
N TYR A 88 -7.87 13.85 -11.14
CA TYR A 88 -8.71 13.98 -9.96
C TYR A 88 -8.12 14.98 -8.96
N SER A 89 -8.96 15.47 -8.06
CA SER A 89 -8.59 16.26 -6.90
C SER A 89 -9.25 15.69 -5.64
N ILE A 90 -8.65 15.91 -4.48
CA ILE A 90 -9.20 15.52 -3.18
C ILE A 90 -9.14 16.74 -2.27
N ASN A 91 -10.30 17.16 -1.76
CA ASN A 91 -10.41 18.33 -0.88
C ASN A 91 -11.13 17.98 0.41
N LEU A 92 -10.60 18.44 1.54
CA LEU A 92 -11.29 18.41 2.82
C LEU A 92 -12.58 19.24 2.75
N LEU A 93 -13.68 18.67 3.25
CA LEU A 93 -14.95 19.40 3.46
C LEU A 93 -15.21 19.63 4.94
N GLU A 94 -15.18 18.56 5.73
CA GLU A 94 -15.51 18.58 7.16
C GLU A 94 -14.52 17.66 7.90
N ALA A 95 -14.16 18.05 9.13
CA ALA A 95 -13.25 17.29 9.99
C ALA A 95 -13.73 17.42 11.44
N GLU A 96 -13.85 16.30 12.14
CA GLU A 96 -14.20 16.25 13.57
C GLU A 96 -13.10 15.52 14.35
N ASN A 97 -12.78 16.03 15.53
CA ASN A 97 -11.71 15.53 16.40
C ASN A 97 -10.33 15.44 15.71
N LEU A 98 -10.08 16.30 14.72
CA LEU A 98 -8.81 16.39 13.99
C LEU A 98 -8.08 17.70 14.24
N ASN A 99 -8.49 18.49 15.23
CA ASN A 99 -7.93 19.82 15.52
C ASN A 99 -7.85 20.69 14.26
N TYR A 100 -8.89 20.65 13.41
CA TYR A 100 -8.91 21.42 12.18
C TYR A 100 -9.10 22.90 12.50
N ASP A 101 -8.09 23.69 12.15
CA ASP A 101 -8.11 25.15 12.22
C ASP A 101 -8.12 25.69 10.80
N LYS A 102 -9.29 26.19 10.37
CA LYS A 102 -9.50 26.70 9.01
C LYS A 102 -8.75 28.02 8.76
N GLU A 103 -8.55 28.85 9.77
CA GLU A 103 -7.85 30.13 9.63
C GLU A 103 -6.36 29.92 9.42
N LYS A 104 -5.78 28.93 10.12
CA LYS A 104 -4.36 28.56 9.99
C LYS A 104 -4.11 27.50 8.91
N ASP A 105 -5.16 26.93 8.34
CA ASP A 105 -5.12 25.79 7.42
C ASP A 105 -4.31 24.61 8.00
N THR A 106 -4.58 24.27 9.27
CA THR A 106 -3.89 23.18 9.97
C THR A 106 -4.82 22.09 10.46
N ILE A 107 -4.32 20.85 10.53
CA ILE A 107 -5.05 19.66 10.91
C ILE A 107 -4.12 18.61 11.53
N HIS A 108 -4.68 17.66 12.26
CA HIS A 108 -3.94 16.54 12.81
C HIS A 108 -3.33 15.66 11.69
N LYS A 109 -2.06 15.27 11.84
CA LYS A 109 -1.27 14.48 10.86
C LYS A 109 -1.93 13.21 10.32
N ASN A 110 -2.83 12.61 11.10
CA ASN A 110 -3.56 11.40 10.69
C ASN A 110 -4.37 11.66 9.41
N TYR A 111 -5.01 12.83 9.31
CA TYR A 111 -5.74 13.22 8.10
C TYR A 111 -4.83 13.19 6.88
N ASN A 112 -3.68 13.86 6.94
CA ASN A 112 -2.71 13.88 5.85
C ASN A 112 -2.25 12.46 5.46
N GLY A 113 -2.03 11.60 6.45
CA GLY A 113 -1.74 10.18 6.24
C GLY A 113 -2.87 9.44 5.51
N TRP A 114 -4.13 9.70 5.84
CA TRP A 114 -5.27 9.08 5.17
C TRP A 114 -5.40 9.50 3.71
N ILE A 115 -5.24 10.81 3.42
CA ILE A 115 -5.28 11.34 2.05
C ILE A 115 -4.11 10.80 1.23
N MET A 116 -2.90 10.75 1.80
CA MET A 116 -1.73 10.19 1.10
C MET A 116 -1.91 8.70 0.80
N ASN A 117 -2.50 7.93 1.72
CA ASN A 117 -2.80 6.52 1.47
C ASN A 117 -3.82 6.37 0.34
N LEU A 118 -4.89 7.17 0.34
CA LEU A 118 -5.91 7.15 -0.71
C LEU A 118 -5.30 7.49 -2.08
N LYS A 119 -4.53 8.58 -2.16
CA LYS A 119 -3.78 8.97 -3.35
C LYS A 119 -2.90 7.82 -3.87
N ASN A 120 -2.08 7.23 -3.01
CA ASN A 120 -1.16 6.16 -3.40
C ASN A 120 -1.90 4.91 -3.93
N GLN A 121 -3.06 4.57 -3.35
CA GLN A 121 -3.87 3.44 -3.84
C GLN A 121 -4.53 3.72 -5.18
N ILE A 122 -5.07 4.93 -5.37
CA ILE A 122 -5.66 5.35 -6.66
C ILE A 122 -4.59 5.28 -7.75
N GLU A 123 -3.44 5.90 -7.50
CA GLU A 123 -2.31 5.92 -8.44
C GLU A 123 -1.83 4.52 -8.80
N ALA A 124 -1.76 3.62 -7.81
CA ALA A 124 -1.37 2.25 -8.06
C ALA A 124 -2.31 1.54 -9.04
N LYS A 125 -3.63 1.75 -8.94
CA LYS A 125 -4.63 1.08 -9.78
C LYS A 125 -4.71 1.63 -11.21
N VAL A 126 -4.42 2.91 -11.40
CA VAL A 126 -4.52 3.55 -12.74
C VAL A 126 -3.21 3.58 -13.51
N THR A 127 -2.06 3.51 -12.82
CA THR A 127 -0.75 3.48 -13.48
C THR A 127 -0.56 2.14 -14.21
N PRO A 128 -0.24 2.13 -15.52
CA PRO A 128 0.08 0.90 -16.23
C PRO A 128 1.24 0.14 -15.58
N LEU A 129 1.02 -1.15 -15.29
CA LEU A 129 2.06 -2.04 -14.78
C LEU A 129 2.60 -2.90 -15.92
N VAL A 130 3.80 -2.57 -16.38
CA VAL A 130 4.46 -3.20 -17.53
C VAL A 130 5.87 -3.61 -17.14
N MET A 131 6.29 -4.80 -17.60
CA MET A 131 7.65 -5.31 -17.40
C MET A 131 8.67 -4.54 -18.25
N ASN A 132 9.10 -3.38 -17.74
CA ASN A 132 10.09 -2.51 -18.38
C ASN A 132 11.54 -2.93 -18.04
N ASP A 133 12.53 -2.28 -18.66
CA ASP A 133 13.94 -2.66 -18.51
C ASP A 133 14.47 -2.47 -17.08
N TYR A 134 13.95 -1.49 -16.34
CA TYR A 134 14.23 -1.34 -14.91
C TYR A 134 13.78 -2.60 -14.13
N LEU A 135 12.53 -3.04 -14.29
CA LEU A 135 12.03 -4.24 -13.58
C LEU A 135 12.75 -5.52 -14.02
N LYS A 136 13.16 -5.62 -15.29
CA LYS A 136 14.01 -6.74 -15.75
C LYS A 136 15.36 -6.74 -15.02
N SER A 137 16.00 -5.58 -14.89
CA SER A 137 17.27 -5.46 -14.18
C SER A 137 17.14 -5.82 -12.69
N GLU A 138 16.06 -5.38 -12.05
CA GLU A 138 15.80 -5.69 -10.64
C GLU A 138 15.49 -7.18 -10.43
N GLN A 139 14.76 -7.82 -11.35
CA GLN A 139 14.51 -9.26 -11.30
C GLN A 139 15.82 -10.06 -11.40
N LEU A 140 16.76 -9.64 -12.25
CA LEU A 140 18.08 -10.28 -12.36
C LEU A 140 18.89 -10.11 -11.07
N LYS A 141 18.88 -8.92 -10.47
CA LYS A 141 19.53 -8.67 -9.17
C LYS A 141 18.92 -9.53 -8.06
N ALA A 142 17.60 -9.56 -7.94
CA ALA A 142 16.90 -10.41 -6.99
C ALA A 142 17.27 -11.89 -7.17
N SER A 143 17.32 -12.37 -8.41
CA SER A 143 17.74 -13.74 -8.73
C SER A 143 19.21 -14.03 -8.36
N LYS A 144 20.09 -13.02 -8.41
CA LYS A 144 21.48 -13.13 -7.93
C LYS A 144 21.51 -13.21 -6.40
N TYR A 145 20.85 -12.29 -5.71
CA TYR A 145 20.80 -12.27 -4.25
C TYR A 145 20.19 -13.55 -3.65
N MET A 146 19.21 -14.15 -4.34
CA MET A 146 18.65 -15.45 -3.95
C MET A 146 19.70 -16.59 -3.96
N LYS A 147 20.73 -16.52 -4.82
CA LYS A 147 21.79 -17.56 -4.87
C LYS A 147 22.75 -17.46 -3.68
N ASP A 148 22.92 -16.26 -3.14
CA ASP A 148 23.81 -15.96 -2.02
C ASP A 148 22.99 -15.68 -0.73
N GLU A 149 21.82 -16.33 -0.58
CA GLU A 149 20.89 -16.05 0.51
C GLU A 149 21.44 -16.43 1.89
N ALA A 150 21.22 -15.57 2.88
CA ALA A 150 21.61 -15.81 4.27
C ALA A 150 20.54 -15.27 5.22
N SER A 151 20.39 -15.89 6.39
CA SER A 151 19.42 -15.41 7.37
C SER A 151 19.88 -14.10 8.02
N SER A 152 18.99 -13.10 8.09
CA SER A 152 19.28 -11.87 8.85
C SER A 152 19.44 -12.15 10.35
N THR A 153 20.36 -11.43 10.99
CA THR A 153 20.52 -11.40 12.45
C THR A 153 19.41 -10.59 13.15
N ASN A 154 18.72 -9.71 12.42
CA ASN A 154 17.62 -8.91 12.94
C ASN A 154 16.29 -9.64 12.73
N SER A 155 15.57 -9.89 13.82
CA SER A 155 14.32 -10.67 13.80
C SER A 155 13.20 -10.06 12.94
N LYS A 156 13.24 -8.76 12.65
CA LYS A 156 12.28 -8.05 11.80
C LYS A 156 12.40 -8.40 10.31
N TYR A 157 13.62 -8.74 9.88
CA TYR A 157 13.91 -9.10 8.50
C TYR A 157 13.97 -10.61 8.38
N LYS A 158 13.27 -11.14 7.38
CA LYS A 158 13.16 -12.57 7.11
C LYS A 158 13.57 -12.81 5.67
N LYS A 159 14.05 -14.03 5.39
CA LYS A 159 14.22 -14.46 4.00
C LYS A 159 12.95 -14.19 3.20
N ILE A 160 13.12 -13.68 1.99
CA ILE A 160 12.05 -13.43 1.05
C ILE A 160 11.33 -14.75 0.78
N TYR A 161 10.01 -14.73 0.95
CA TYR A 161 9.16 -15.88 0.70
C TYR A 161 8.73 -15.91 -0.76
N ASP A 162 9.29 -16.86 -1.51
CA ASP A 162 8.87 -17.18 -2.87
C ASP A 162 8.01 -18.45 -2.88
N VAL A 163 6.96 -18.45 -3.69
CA VAL A 163 6.15 -19.64 -3.96
C VAL A 163 6.75 -20.32 -5.20
N LYS A 164 7.21 -21.57 -5.07
CA LYS A 164 7.92 -22.29 -6.14
C LYS A 164 7.10 -23.48 -6.64
N ASN A 165 6.66 -23.43 -7.90
CA ASN A 165 5.96 -24.50 -8.63
C ASN A 165 4.80 -25.15 -7.83
N LYS A 166 4.01 -24.32 -7.15
CA LYS A 166 2.85 -24.76 -6.37
C LYS A 166 1.81 -25.35 -7.32
N LYS A 167 1.42 -26.60 -7.08
CA LYS A 167 0.40 -27.30 -7.87
C LYS A 167 -1.00 -26.79 -7.52
N PHE A 168 -1.86 -26.64 -8.53
CA PHE A 168 -3.27 -26.38 -8.32
C PHE A 168 -3.96 -27.60 -7.72
N THR A 169 -5.10 -27.38 -7.06
CA THR A 169 -5.92 -28.47 -6.55
C THR A 169 -6.60 -29.26 -7.68
N LYS A 170 -6.90 -28.57 -8.79
CA LYS A 170 -7.45 -29.14 -10.01
C LYS A 170 -6.71 -28.63 -11.24
N ALA A 171 -6.44 -29.51 -12.19
CA ALA A 171 -5.91 -29.12 -13.50
C ALA A 171 -6.96 -28.32 -14.28
N HIS A 172 -6.53 -27.23 -14.92
CA HIS A 172 -7.37 -26.41 -15.79
C HIS A 172 -7.09 -26.74 -17.26
N SER A 173 -8.09 -26.65 -18.12
CA SER A 173 -7.94 -26.94 -19.56
C SER A 173 -7.64 -25.70 -20.41
N ASP A 174 -7.80 -24.51 -19.86
CA ASP A 174 -7.60 -23.23 -20.56
C ASP A 174 -6.79 -22.26 -19.70
N ILE A 175 -5.68 -21.78 -20.25
CA ILE A 175 -4.77 -20.83 -19.59
C ILE A 175 -5.48 -19.51 -19.29
N ASN A 176 -6.47 -19.11 -20.09
CA ASN A 176 -7.22 -17.87 -19.88
C ASN A 176 -8.14 -17.96 -18.66
N VAL A 177 -8.65 -19.16 -18.32
CA VAL A 177 -9.40 -19.39 -17.08
C VAL A 177 -8.47 -19.18 -15.89
N VAL A 178 -7.25 -19.72 -15.94
CA VAL A 178 -6.23 -19.53 -14.90
C VAL A 178 -5.86 -18.05 -14.78
N THR A 179 -5.58 -17.37 -15.89
CA THR A 179 -5.28 -15.93 -15.92
C THR A 179 -6.39 -15.13 -15.24
N LYS A 180 -7.65 -15.32 -15.64
CA LYS A 180 -8.79 -14.57 -15.09
C LYS A 180 -8.95 -14.77 -13.59
N LYS A 181 -8.78 -16.01 -13.11
CA LYS A 181 -8.84 -16.32 -11.68
C LYS A 181 -7.73 -15.65 -10.88
N ILE A 182 -6.48 -15.71 -11.35
CA ILE A 182 -5.35 -15.04 -10.68
C ILE A 182 -5.56 -13.53 -10.63
N LEU A 183 -6.01 -12.92 -11.74
CA LEU A 183 -6.30 -11.49 -11.78
C LEU A 183 -7.43 -11.10 -10.81
N ALA A 184 -8.52 -11.89 -10.76
CA ALA A 184 -9.63 -11.67 -9.84
C ALA A 184 -9.22 -11.79 -8.37
N VAL A 185 -8.35 -12.77 -8.06
CA VAL A 185 -7.72 -12.88 -6.73
C VAL A 185 -6.90 -11.63 -6.43
N GLY A 186 -6.06 -11.19 -7.36
CA GLY A 186 -5.29 -9.96 -7.22
C GLY A 186 -6.15 -8.75 -6.88
N ASP A 187 -7.25 -8.56 -7.60
CA ASP A 187 -8.20 -7.47 -7.32
C ASP A 187 -8.85 -7.61 -5.93
N LYS A 188 -9.21 -8.84 -5.52
CA LYS A 188 -9.79 -9.15 -4.19
C LYS A 188 -8.84 -8.78 -3.05
N VAL A 189 -7.57 -9.15 -3.14
CA VAL A 189 -6.53 -8.85 -2.11
C VAL A 189 -5.76 -7.55 -2.39
N ASN A 190 -6.28 -6.73 -3.31
CA ASN A 190 -5.77 -5.42 -3.67
C ASN A 190 -4.29 -5.41 -4.10
N TRP A 191 -3.91 -6.45 -4.84
CA TRP A 191 -2.74 -6.45 -5.72
C TRP A 191 -3.13 -5.88 -7.09
N VAL A 192 -2.36 -4.92 -7.57
CA VAL A 192 -2.50 -4.41 -8.93
C VAL A 192 -1.79 -5.38 -9.86
N MET A 193 -2.54 -6.04 -10.73
CA MET A 193 -2.01 -7.04 -11.65
C MET A 193 -2.19 -6.65 -13.11
N SER A 194 -1.25 -7.13 -13.92
CA SER A 194 -1.25 -6.93 -15.36
C SER A 194 -0.67 -8.16 -16.06
N LYS A 195 -1.46 -8.81 -16.91
CA LYS A 195 -0.99 -9.89 -17.79
C LYS A 195 0.03 -9.32 -18.75
N GLN A 196 1.23 -9.89 -18.77
CA GLN A 196 2.27 -9.50 -19.73
C GLN A 196 2.19 -10.39 -20.97
N ASN A 197 2.04 -11.70 -20.78
CA ASN A 197 1.76 -12.70 -21.80
C ASN A 197 1.16 -13.97 -21.14
N ASP A 198 0.88 -15.01 -21.94
CA ASP A 198 0.39 -16.29 -21.42
C ASP A 198 1.40 -16.91 -20.47
N GLY A 199 0.95 -17.22 -19.26
CA GLY A 199 1.79 -17.76 -18.20
C GLY A 199 2.61 -16.74 -17.43
N PHE A 200 2.49 -15.43 -17.68
CA PHE A 200 3.16 -14.39 -16.88
C PHE A 200 2.24 -13.20 -16.54
N ILE A 201 2.03 -13.01 -15.23
CA ILE A 201 1.41 -11.82 -14.65
C ILE A 201 2.46 -11.06 -13.84
N LEU A 202 2.55 -9.74 -14.06
CA LEU A 202 3.28 -8.82 -13.21
C LEU A 202 2.32 -8.28 -12.16
N ALA A 203 2.72 -8.32 -10.89
CA ALA A 203 1.86 -7.92 -9.77
C ALA A 203 2.58 -6.93 -8.86
N LYS A 204 1.86 -5.89 -8.42
CA LYS A 204 2.36 -4.85 -7.52
C LYS A 204 1.40 -4.67 -6.36
N ILE A 205 1.94 -4.59 -5.15
CA ILE A 205 1.19 -4.20 -3.96
C ILE A 205 1.69 -2.85 -3.44
N VAL A 206 0.76 -2.01 -2.98
CA VAL A 206 1.04 -0.76 -2.28
C VAL A 206 0.26 -0.75 -0.97
N ARG A 207 0.97 -0.50 0.13
CA ARG A 207 0.41 -0.39 1.49
C ARG A 207 1.07 0.80 2.18
N ARG A 208 0.33 1.90 2.28
CA ARG A 208 0.83 3.20 2.78
C ARG A 208 2.01 3.70 1.96
N VAL A 209 3.21 3.64 2.52
CA VAL A 209 4.48 4.05 1.89
C VAL A 209 5.32 2.87 1.39
N HIS A 210 4.88 1.65 1.65
CA HIS A 210 5.58 0.43 1.26
C HIS A 210 5.00 -0.10 -0.04
N SER A 211 5.86 -0.66 -0.89
CA SER A 211 5.42 -1.36 -2.09
C SER A 211 6.33 -2.51 -2.44
N ALA A 212 5.80 -3.53 -3.09
CA ALA A 212 6.58 -4.60 -3.68
C ALA A 212 6.04 -4.96 -5.07
N VAL A 213 6.92 -5.45 -5.93
CA VAL A 213 6.60 -5.98 -7.25
C VAL A 213 7.08 -7.43 -7.30
N VAL A 214 6.21 -8.32 -7.78
CA VAL A 214 6.47 -9.75 -7.92
C VAL A 214 6.12 -10.20 -9.34
N ARG A 215 6.77 -11.27 -9.77
CA ARG A 215 6.44 -12.02 -10.98
C ARG A 215 5.62 -13.25 -10.59
N ILE A 216 4.49 -13.43 -11.27
CA ILE A 216 3.66 -14.62 -11.15
C ILE A 216 3.77 -15.40 -12.46
N ASP A 217 4.50 -16.51 -12.42
CA ASP A 217 4.56 -17.48 -13.52
C ASP A 217 3.51 -18.56 -13.30
N TYR A 218 2.79 -18.96 -14.35
CA TYR A 218 1.74 -19.97 -14.23
C TYR A 218 1.58 -20.78 -15.52
N ASN A 219 1.02 -21.97 -15.37
CA ASN A 219 0.58 -22.83 -16.47
C ASN A 219 -0.79 -23.44 -16.11
N LEU A 220 -1.18 -24.52 -16.77
CA LEU A 220 -2.47 -25.20 -16.54
C LEU A 220 -2.58 -25.95 -15.19
N ASN A 221 -1.44 -26.23 -14.54
CA ASN A 221 -1.33 -27.13 -13.40
C ASN A 221 -0.56 -26.54 -12.21
N SER A 222 0.15 -25.42 -12.38
CA SER A 222 0.94 -24.82 -11.32
C SER A 222 1.20 -23.34 -11.51
N TYR A 223 1.66 -22.70 -10.42
CA TYR A 223 2.14 -21.33 -10.43
C TYR A 223 3.35 -21.13 -9.52
N SER A 224 4.05 -20.01 -9.70
CA SER A 224 5.10 -19.52 -8.82
C SER A 224 4.91 -18.03 -8.58
N ILE A 225 5.30 -17.54 -7.41
CA ILE A 225 5.38 -16.11 -7.08
C ILE A 225 6.82 -15.82 -6.70
N THR A 226 7.48 -14.93 -7.43
CA THR A 226 8.89 -14.59 -7.23
C THR A 226 9.07 -13.10 -7.04
N TYR A 227 9.90 -12.72 -6.07
CA TYR A 227 10.23 -11.34 -5.80
C TYR A 227 10.97 -10.66 -6.97
N ILE A 228 10.65 -9.40 -7.24
CA ILE A 228 11.40 -8.53 -8.17
C ILE A 228 12.07 -7.38 -7.42
N THR A 229 11.28 -6.52 -6.77
CA THR A 229 11.80 -5.32 -6.10
C THR A 229 10.80 -4.80 -5.06
N SER A 230 11.26 -3.91 -4.19
CA SER A 230 10.43 -3.26 -3.17
C SER A 230 10.91 -1.86 -2.81
N LYS A 231 10.01 -1.08 -2.22
CA LYS A 231 10.30 0.24 -1.64
C LYS A 231 9.94 0.24 -0.17
N LYS A 232 10.85 0.77 0.65
CA LYS A 232 10.76 0.89 2.12
C LYS A 232 10.58 -0.44 2.88
N LEU A 233 10.86 -1.58 2.25
CA LEU A 233 10.80 -2.90 2.89
C LEU A 233 12.17 -3.43 3.32
N ALA A 234 13.24 -2.65 3.11
CA ALA A 234 14.62 -3.01 3.47
C ALA A 234 15.02 -4.39 2.93
N ALA A 235 14.76 -4.63 1.64
CA ALA A 235 15.29 -5.80 0.97
C ALA A 235 16.82 -5.66 0.86
N ASP A 236 17.56 -6.72 1.21
CA ASP A 236 19.02 -6.73 1.19
C ASP A 236 19.61 -7.71 0.18
N GLU A 237 20.94 -7.68 0.05
CA GLU A 237 21.69 -8.51 -0.90
C GLU A 237 21.75 -9.99 -0.51
N HIS A 238 21.32 -10.34 0.71
CA HIS A 238 21.23 -11.70 1.24
C HIS A 238 19.80 -12.26 1.14
N TYR A 239 18.96 -11.62 0.34
CA TYR A 239 17.58 -12.04 0.08
C TYR A 239 16.67 -11.99 1.33
N ASN A 240 16.93 -11.07 2.26
CA ASN A 240 16.01 -10.76 3.37
C ASN A 240 15.16 -9.54 3.07
N ILE A 241 14.02 -9.44 3.75
CA ILE A 241 13.04 -8.35 3.63
C ILE A 241 12.21 -8.22 4.91
N HIS A 242 11.60 -7.05 5.13
CA HIS A 242 10.63 -6.87 6.21
C HIS A 242 9.48 -7.88 6.13
N ASN A 243 9.14 -8.52 7.26
CA ASN A 243 8.17 -9.62 7.32
C ASN A 243 6.77 -9.31 6.72
N ASN A 244 6.30 -8.07 6.78
CA ASN A 244 5.09 -7.61 6.06
C ASN A 244 5.03 -8.06 4.60
N TYR A 245 6.14 -8.04 3.85
CA TYR A 245 6.16 -8.56 2.49
C TYR A 245 5.74 -10.03 2.43
N ASN A 246 6.35 -10.87 3.27
CA ASN A 246 6.04 -12.30 3.32
C ASN A 246 4.58 -12.56 3.71
N ILE A 247 4.00 -11.72 4.58
CA ILE A 247 2.57 -11.80 4.91
C ILE A 247 1.71 -11.54 3.67
N TRP A 248 2.03 -10.52 2.88
CA TRP A 248 1.28 -10.20 1.65
C TRP A 248 1.37 -11.29 0.59
N VAL A 249 2.54 -11.93 0.45
CA VAL A 249 2.71 -13.04 -0.50
C VAL A 249 1.95 -14.27 -0.04
N LYS A 250 1.93 -14.57 1.27
CA LYS A 250 1.15 -15.70 1.81
C LYS A 250 -0.35 -15.50 1.64
N GLU A 251 -0.87 -14.30 1.93
CA GLU A 251 -2.27 -13.96 1.66
C GLU A 251 -2.62 -14.15 0.18
N LEU A 252 -1.74 -13.71 -0.73
CA LEU A 252 -1.92 -13.92 -2.15
C LEU A 252 -1.85 -15.41 -2.55
N GLU A 253 -0.92 -16.17 -1.98
CA GLU A 253 -0.80 -17.61 -2.23
C GLU A 253 -2.06 -18.35 -1.79
N GLU A 254 -2.54 -18.11 -0.58
CA GLU A 254 -3.74 -18.73 -0.01
C GLU A 254 -4.97 -18.49 -0.90
N GLU A 255 -5.15 -17.26 -1.36
CA GLU A 255 -6.28 -16.88 -2.21
C GLU A 255 -6.17 -17.44 -3.64
N ILE A 256 -4.96 -17.54 -4.21
CA ILE A 256 -4.74 -18.22 -5.48
C ILE A 256 -5.06 -19.72 -5.35
N ASN A 257 -4.61 -20.36 -4.26
CA ASN A 257 -4.90 -21.77 -3.98
C ASN A 257 -6.40 -22.02 -3.80
N PHE A 258 -7.13 -21.10 -3.16
CA PHE A 258 -8.58 -21.20 -3.02
C PHE A 258 -9.32 -21.09 -4.35
N ALA A 259 -8.80 -20.28 -5.29
CA ALA A 259 -9.45 -20.05 -6.58
C ALA A 259 -9.16 -21.12 -7.66
N LEU A 260 -8.04 -21.84 -7.56
CA LEU A 260 -7.50 -22.75 -8.62
C LEU A 260 -7.55 -24.24 -8.27
#